data_AF-A0A1Q7XBF1-F1
#
_entry.id   AF-A0A1Q7XBF1-F1
#
_cell.length_a   1.000
_cell.length_b   1.000
_cell.length_c   1.000
_cell.angle_alpha   90.00
_cell.angle_beta   90.00
_cell.angle_gamma   90.00
#
_symmetry.space_group_name_H-M   'P 1'
#
loop_
_entity.id
_entity.type
_entity.pdbx_description
1 polymer ?
#
loop_
_entity_poly.entity_id
_entity_poly.type
_entity_poly.pdbx_seq_one_letter_code
_entity_poly.pdbx_strand_id
1 'polypeptide(L)' 'MPTFNRGERVRLTESEEEDKIYIIKDMKKVRKGGFLYLLKSLEEDSVLRLYYEDKQSLLERIS' A
#
# COMPACT_ATOMS: atom_id res chain seq x y z
N MET A 1 3.08 -15.26 3.25
CA MET A 1 1.77 -14.59 3.41
C MET A 1 1.93 -13.15 2.98
N PRO A 2 0.86 -12.43 2.59
CA PRO A 2 0.99 -11.00 2.36
C PRO A 2 1.45 -10.31 3.65
N THR A 3 2.32 -9.31 3.52
CA THR A 3 2.83 -8.54 4.66
C THR A 3 1.69 -7.77 5.33
N PHE A 4 0.72 -7.28 4.55
CA PHE A 4 -0.42 -6.48 5.00
C PHE A 4 -1.76 -7.18 4.75
N ASN A 5 -2.87 -6.56 5.16
CA ASN A 5 -4.21 -7.05 4.92
C ASN A 5 -5.11 -5.99 4.29
N ARG A 6 -6.17 -6.44 3.60
CA ARG A 6 -7.23 -5.56 3.13
C ARG A 6 -7.87 -4.81 4.30
N GLY A 7 -8.05 -3.51 4.14
CA GLY A 7 -8.59 -2.61 5.16
C GLY A 7 -7.54 -1.97 6.07
N GLU A 8 -6.29 -2.44 6.04
CA GLU A 8 -5.22 -1.81 6.82
C GLU A 8 -4.91 -0.40 6.27
N ARG A 9 -4.64 0.52 7.19
CA ARG A 9 -4.16 1.87 6.89
C ARG A 9 -2.66 1.84 6.81
N VAL A 10 -2.13 2.41 5.74
CA VAL A 10 -0.70 2.39 5.44
C VAL A 10 -0.23 3.74 4.91
N ARG A 11 1.05 4.00 5.08
CA ARG A 11 1.79 5.14 4.54
C ARG A 11 2.93 4.62 3.66
N LEU A 12 3.34 5.42 2.67
CA LEU A 12 4.53 5.14 1.87
C LEU A 12 5.74 5.89 2.48
N THR A 13 6.80 5.18 2.83
CA THR A 13 7.97 5.75 3.54
C THR A 13 8.97 6.48 2.64
N GLU A 14 8.89 6.32 1.31
CA GLU A 14 9.79 6.97 0.34
C GLU A 14 9.04 7.93 -0.62
N SER A 15 7.77 8.24 -0.34
CA SER A 15 7.01 9.18 -1.17
C SER A 15 7.33 10.60 -0.73
N GLU A 16 7.52 11.56 -1.65
CA GLU A 16 7.52 13.00 -1.35
C GLU A 16 6.23 13.47 -0.62
N GLU A 17 5.24 12.57 -0.59
CA GLU A 17 3.95 12.69 0.06
C GLU A 17 3.92 11.86 1.37
N GLU A 18 4.95 11.97 2.22
CA GLU A 18 5.09 11.15 3.45
C GLU A 18 3.87 11.24 4.37
N ASP A 19 3.10 12.32 4.32
CA ASP A 19 1.90 12.48 5.15
C ASP A 19 0.65 11.78 4.62
N LYS A 20 0.67 11.27 3.38
CA LYS A 20 -0.52 10.65 2.78
C LYS A 20 -0.82 9.28 3.36
N ILE A 21 -2.04 9.14 3.87
CA ILE A 21 -2.56 7.87 4.40
C ILE A 21 -3.43 7.20 3.34
N TYR A 22 -3.14 5.92 3.13
CA TYR A 22 -3.87 5.06 2.22
C TYR A 22 -4.58 3.94 2.98
N ILE A 23 -5.63 3.38 2.39
CA ILE A 23 -6.22 2.11 2.81
C ILE A 23 -5.97 1.05 1.75
N ILE A 24 -5.60 -0.15 2.17
CA ILE A 24 -5.45 -1.30 1.26
C ILE A 24 -6.83 -1.77 0.83
N LYS A 25 -7.16 -1.57 -0.44
CA LYS A 25 -8.44 -1.99 -1.03
C LYS A 25 -8.42 -3.41 -1.55
N ASP A 26 -7.29 -3.85 -2.09
CA ASP A 26 -7.13 -5.18 -2.63
C ASP A 26 -5.65 -5.57 -2.71
N MET A 27 -5.37 -6.85 -2.91
CA MET A 27 -4.04 -7.38 -3.00
C MET A 27 -3.95 -8.66 -3.84
N LYS A 28 -2.86 -8.77 -4.60
CA LYS A 28 -2.63 -9.90 -5.50
C LYS A 28 -1.19 -10.37 -5.42
N LYS A 29 -0.99 -11.66 -5.15
CA LYS A 29 0.33 -12.29 -5.27
C LYS A 29 0.75 -12.34 -6.74
N VAL A 30 1.97 -11.90 -7.04
CA VAL A 30 2.54 -11.97 -8.40
C VAL A 30 3.41 -13.21 -8.59
N ARG A 31 3.58 -13.64 -9.84
CA ARG A 31 4.36 -14.85 -10.19
C ARG A 31 5.83 -14.80 -9.74
N LYS A 32 6.40 -13.61 -9.55
CA LYS A 32 7.80 -13.39 -9.13
C LYS A 32 8.00 -13.40 -7.60
N GLY A 33 6.97 -13.72 -6.81
CA GLY A 33 7.07 -13.86 -5.36
C GLY A 33 6.68 -12.62 -4.54
N GLY A 34 6.50 -11.46 -5.19
CA GLY A 34 6.00 -10.24 -4.55
C GLY A 34 4.47 -10.15 -4.44
N PHE A 35 4.00 -9.00 -3.95
CA PHE A 35 2.59 -8.65 -3.84
C PHE A 35 2.31 -7.32 -4.52
N LEU A 36 1.18 -7.24 -5.22
CA LEU A 36 0.64 -6.00 -5.76
C LEU A 36 -0.53 -5.56 -4.87
N TYR A 37 -0.46 -4.33 -4.36
CA TYR A 37 -1.47 -3.72 -3.51
C TYR A 37 -2.20 -2.64 -4.28
N LEU A 38 -3.53 -2.60 -4.13
CA LEU A 38 -4.34 -1.46 -4.54
C LEU A 38 -4.57 -0.57 -3.32
N LEU A 39 -3.99 0.61 -3.35
CA LEU A 39 -4.07 1.63 -2.32
C LEU A 39 -5.12 2.68 -2.72
N LYS A 40 -5.94 3.12 -1.77
CA LYS A 40 -6.86 4.24 -1.95
C LYS A 40 -6.50 5.35 -0.97
N SER A 41 -6.24 6.55 -1.47
CA SER A 41 -6.02 7.73 -0.63
C SER A 41 -7.26 8.02 0.21
N LEU A 42 -7.03 8.40 1.47
CA LEU A 42 -8.06 8.87 2.39
C LEU A 42 -8.25 10.39 2.36
N GLU A 43 -7.50 11.11 1.54
CA GLU A 43 -7.69 12.55 1.31
C GLU A 43 -8.97 12.84 0.51
N GLU A 44 -9.39 14.11 0.46
CA GLU A 44 -10.59 14.56 -0.25
C GLU A 44 -10.61 14.10 -1.71
N ASP A 45 -9.45 14.18 -2.39
CA ASP A 45 -9.25 13.62 -3.72
C ASP A 45 -8.85 12.15 -3.63
N SER A 46 -9.84 11.29 -3.82
CA SER A 46 -9.65 9.86 -3.67
C SER A 46 -8.92 9.22 -4.85
N VAL A 47 -7.59 9.27 -4.81
CA VAL A 47 -6.71 8.66 -5.80
C VAL A 47 -6.50 7.17 -5.50
N LEU A 48 -6.56 6.35 -6.54
CA LEU A 48 -6.15 4.94 -6.50
C LEU A 48 -4.70 4.81 -6.98
N ARG A 49 -3.88 4.08 -6.23
CA ARG A 49 -2.48 3.80 -6.57
C ARG A 49 -2.22 2.29 -6.51
N LEU A 50 -1.48 1.79 -7.48
CA LEU A 50 -0.95 0.42 -7.45
C LEU A 50 0.46 0.45 -6.87
N TYR A 51 0.74 -0.40 -5.88
CA TYR A 51 2.05 -0.53 -5.26
C TYR A 51 2.54 -1.97 -5.34
N TYR A 52 3.76 -2.17 -5.82
CA TYR A 52 4.39 -3.48 -5.94
C TYR A 52 5.44 -3.65 -4.83
N GLU A 53 5.25 -4.66 -3.99
CA GLU A 53 6.18 -5.04 -2.93
C GLU A 53 6.93 -6.32 -3.35
N ASP A 54 8.26 -6.31 -3.29
CA ASP A 54 9.09 -7.51 -3.51
C ASP A 54 9.95 -7.89 -2.30
N LYS A 55 11.02 -7.16 -1.99
CA LYS A 55 12.04 -7.50 -1.00
C LYS A 55 12.15 -6.49 0.14
N GLN A 56 11.81 -5.22 -0.12
CA GLN A 56 11.71 -4.18 0.89
C GLN A 56 10.33 -3.57 0.83
N SER A 57 9.60 -3.64 1.94
CA SER A 57 8.34 -2.93 2.09
C SER A 57 8.64 -1.47 2.37
N LEU A 58 8.17 -0.60 1.47
CA LEU A 58 8.10 0.85 1.71
C LEU A 58 6.72 1.25 2.24
N LEU A 59 5.87 0.25 2.56
CA LEU A 59 4.63 0.48 3.29
C LEU A 59 4.91 0.39 4.79
N GLU A 60 4.43 1.39 5.51
CA GLU A 60 4.40 1.44 6.96
C GLU A 60 2.94 1.35 7.44
N ARG A 61 2.70 0.60 8.52
CA ARG A 61 1.37 0.46 9.11
C ARG A 61 1.07 1.66 10.02
N ILE A 62 -0.13 2.22 9.88
CA ILE A 62 -0.63 3.26 10.76
C ILE A 62 -1.74 2.65 11.63
N SER A 63 -1.50 2.60 12.94
CA SER A 63 -2.46 2.19 13.98
C SER A 63 -3.53 3.23 14.23
#